data_AF-A0A9J6C0R8-F1
#
_entry.id   AF-A0A9J6C0R8-F1
#
_cell.length_a   1.000
_cell.length_b   1.000
_cell.length_c   1.000
_cell.angle_alpha   90.00
_cell.angle_beta   90.00
_cell.angle_gamma   90.00
#
_symmetry.space_group_name_H-M   'P 1'
#
loop_
_entity.id
_entity.type
_entity.pdbx_description
1 polymer ?
#
loop_
_entity_poly.entity_id
_entity_poly.type
_entity_poly.pdbx_seq_one_letter_code
_entity_poly.pdbx_strand_id
1 'polypeptide(L)'
;MVQYIKCIYNNKEWNIRKPNYTCRIYEQVIFDNKKINFIGAHGKDKSNQDVDSILFQNCKFQRFPRGLIQVFPNLKYLNISFSQLTYIERNDLKEYAQLTDLYLHKNQLVYLSEDLFADMPNLEVIWLQNNNNLLIEPKIFNNLVHLKNLSLSNQFYFNILPSANRGKMSLNRIKYELQKIYENSPMKKFLEAKLKNEFFDDIKNAIRNDDLKDFTINVRTRQFKGHKFILASRSQVFAEIFKNNKDADNLKLNNVSPEVFQIVFDFIYTNELPNLDEDTLVQIITISEQLKIKILTKHVEEELLMMVNTENVSKMLKLSEKFNLKKLKQKSTSDREQVRMLNEDTEKMQKELMAIKKMLEKKEKK
;
A
#
# COMPACT_ATOMS: atom_id res chain seq x y z
N MET A 1 -21.49 -18.31 26.30
CA MET A 1 -22.77 -17.65 26.64
C MET A 1 -23.46 -17.29 25.34
N VAL A 2 -24.70 -17.73 25.17
CA VAL A 2 -25.57 -17.33 24.07
C VAL A 2 -26.03 -15.90 24.34
N GLN A 3 -26.06 -15.06 23.31
CA GLN A 3 -26.64 -13.72 23.42
C GLN A 3 -28.12 -13.79 23.10
N TYR A 4 -28.94 -13.28 24.00
CA TYR A 4 -30.39 -13.19 23.82
C TYR A 4 -30.75 -11.79 23.38
N ILE A 5 -31.29 -11.66 22.17
CA ILE A 5 -31.78 -10.39 21.65
C ILE A 5 -33.25 -10.25 22.02
N LYS A 6 -33.54 -9.28 22.90
CA LYS A 6 -34.89 -8.82 23.15
C LYS A 6 -35.25 -7.77 22.12
N CYS A 7 -36.28 -8.07 21.33
CA CYS A 7 -36.77 -7.20 20.28
C CYS A 7 -38.20 -6.77 20.56
N ILE A 8 -38.49 -5.48 20.32
CA ILE A 8 -39.84 -4.94 20.28
C ILE A 8 -40.15 -4.59 18.83
N TYR A 9 -41.20 -5.22 18.31
CA TYR A 9 -41.73 -4.91 16.99
C TYR A 9 -42.25 -3.46 16.90
N ASN A 10 -41.93 -2.77 15.81
CA ASN A 10 -42.53 -1.48 15.51
C ASN A 10 -42.68 -1.26 14.00
N ASN A 11 -43.87 -0.87 13.56
CA ASN A 11 -44.17 -0.54 12.15
C ASN A 11 -43.71 0.85 11.70
N LYS A 12 -43.07 1.65 12.56
CA LYS A 12 -42.67 3.02 12.19
C LYS A 12 -41.39 3.05 11.37
N GLU A 13 -41.47 3.81 10.28
CA GLU A 13 -40.39 4.17 9.37
C GLU A 13 -39.25 4.89 10.10
N TRP A 14 -38.05 4.32 10.00
CA TRP A 14 -36.79 5.02 10.25
C TRP A 14 -35.89 5.02 9.00
N ASN A 15 -36.25 4.22 7.99
CA ASN A 15 -35.69 4.24 6.64
C ASN A 15 -36.60 5.12 5.74
N ILE A 16 -35.99 5.83 4.79
CA ILE A 16 -36.60 6.80 3.87
C ILE A 16 -37.47 6.14 2.79
N ARG A 17 -37.42 4.81 2.62
CA ARG A 17 -37.99 4.14 1.44
C ARG A 17 -39.45 3.73 1.57
N LYS A 18 -39.85 3.01 2.64
CA LYS A 18 -41.18 2.40 2.83
C LYS A 18 -41.42 2.00 4.30
N PRO A 19 -42.67 1.67 4.70
CA PRO A 19 -42.92 0.95 5.93
C PRO A 19 -42.30 -0.44 5.86
N ASN A 20 -41.54 -0.78 6.89
CA ASN A 20 -40.69 -1.96 6.96
C ASN A 20 -41.02 -2.77 8.22
N TYR A 21 -40.93 -4.10 8.15
CA TYR A 21 -41.12 -4.93 9.34
C TYR A 21 -39.85 -4.87 10.21
N THR A 22 -39.86 -3.90 11.13
CA THR A 22 -38.68 -3.54 11.91
C THR A 22 -38.64 -4.22 13.26
N CYS A 23 -37.51 -4.90 13.50
CA CYS A 23 -37.07 -5.32 14.81
C CYS A 23 -36.22 -4.22 15.48
N ARG A 24 -36.68 -3.70 16.62
CA ARG A 24 -35.87 -2.80 17.44
C ARG A 24 -35.25 -3.55 18.60
N ILE A 25 -33.94 -3.46 18.67
CA ILE A 25 -33.13 -4.13 19.67
C ILE A 25 -32.69 -3.06 20.65
N TYR A 26 -33.11 -3.23 21.90
CA TYR A 26 -32.80 -2.36 23.02
C TYR A 26 -31.91 -3.15 23.98
N GLU A 27 -30.85 -2.53 24.51
CA GLU A 27 -30.18 -2.81 25.80
C GLU A 27 -28.68 -2.45 25.74
N GLN A 28 -28.06 -2.18 26.90
CA GLN A 28 -26.60 -2.08 27.08
C GLN A 28 -25.89 -3.44 26.91
N VAL A 29 -26.30 -4.25 25.94
CA VAL A 29 -25.64 -5.52 25.62
C VAL A 29 -24.38 -5.20 24.84
N ILE A 30 -23.26 -5.75 25.32
CA ILE A 30 -22.03 -5.81 24.53
C ILE A 30 -22.20 -6.94 23.51
N PHE A 31 -22.36 -6.59 22.26
CA PHE A 31 -22.38 -7.58 21.17
C PHE A 31 -20.93 -8.03 20.88
N ASP A 32 -20.66 -9.33 21.10
CA ASP A 32 -19.33 -9.94 21.03
C ASP A 32 -19.23 -11.07 19.99
N ASN A 33 -20.10 -11.03 18.97
CA ASN A 33 -20.03 -11.92 17.81
C ASN A 33 -20.31 -13.41 18.10
N LYS A 34 -21.00 -13.71 19.19
CA LYS A 34 -21.45 -15.06 19.56
C LYS A 34 -22.78 -15.41 18.90
N LYS A 35 -23.13 -16.70 18.91
CA LYS A 35 -24.43 -17.22 18.43
C LYS A 35 -25.58 -16.43 19.07
N ILE A 36 -26.38 -15.81 18.20
CA ILE A 36 -27.50 -14.94 18.54
C ILE A 36 -28.78 -15.77 18.59
N ASN A 37 -29.50 -15.68 19.71
CA ASN A 37 -30.86 -16.21 19.83
C ASN A 37 -31.87 -15.07 19.99
N PHE A 38 -33.03 -15.23 19.36
CA PHE A 38 -34.13 -14.26 19.44
C PHE A 38 -35.11 -14.63 20.54
N ILE A 39 -35.47 -13.66 21.39
CA ILE A 39 -36.50 -13.81 22.45
C ILE A 39 -37.54 -12.67 22.43
N GLY A 40 -37.69 -11.99 21.28
CA GLY A 40 -38.65 -10.90 21.11
C GLY A 40 -40.06 -11.36 20.77
N ALA A 41 -41.01 -10.42 20.80
CA ALA A 41 -42.37 -10.64 20.31
C ALA A 41 -42.52 -10.07 18.88
N HIS A 42 -43.19 -10.83 18.02
CA HIS A 42 -43.56 -10.43 16.66
C HIS A 42 -45.01 -9.93 16.62
N GLY A 43 -45.36 -9.22 15.55
CA GLY A 43 -46.75 -8.92 15.22
C GLY A 43 -47.57 -10.21 15.00
N LYS A 44 -48.90 -10.09 15.03
CA LYS A 44 -49.80 -11.22 14.73
C LYS A 44 -49.46 -11.79 13.34
N ASP A 45 -49.28 -13.11 13.26
CA ASP A 45 -48.93 -13.85 12.03
C ASP A 45 -47.55 -13.49 11.42
N LYS A 46 -46.64 -12.96 12.26
CA LYS A 46 -45.28 -12.59 11.83
C LYS A 46 -44.21 -13.42 12.52
N SER A 47 -43.08 -13.55 11.83
CA SER A 47 -41.93 -14.34 12.26
C SER A 47 -40.62 -13.63 11.97
N ASN A 48 -39.49 -14.25 12.33
CA ASN A 48 -38.18 -13.72 11.94
C ASN A 48 -37.99 -13.64 10.42
N GLN A 49 -38.73 -14.44 9.64
CA GLN A 49 -38.69 -14.42 8.17
C GLN A 49 -39.27 -13.12 7.61
N ASP A 50 -40.16 -12.46 8.32
CA ASP A 50 -40.76 -11.22 7.87
C ASP A 50 -39.85 -10.01 8.10
N VAL A 51 -38.82 -10.14 8.93
CA VAL A 51 -37.95 -9.03 9.36
C VAL A 51 -37.00 -8.65 8.25
N ASP A 52 -37.24 -7.46 7.70
CA ASP A 52 -36.38 -6.83 6.71
C ASP A 52 -35.51 -5.71 7.29
N SER A 53 -35.79 -5.28 8.53
CA SER A 53 -35.18 -4.10 9.14
C SER A 53 -34.78 -4.33 10.58
N ILE A 54 -33.53 -4.01 10.93
CA ILE A 54 -33.05 -4.02 12.31
C ILE A 54 -32.51 -2.65 12.68
N LEU A 55 -32.97 -2.16 13.83
CA LEU A 55 -32.47 -0.95 14.47
C LEU A 55 -31.94 -1.28 15.86
N PHE A 56 -30.63 -1.10 16.06
CA PHE A 56 -30.03 -1.14 17.39
C PHE A 56 -30.15 0.22 18.07
N GLN A 57 -30.64 0.24 19.31
CA GLN A 57 -30.77 1.44 20.12
C GLN A 57 -30.10 1.23 21.48
N ASN A 58 -29.19 2.16 21.83
CA ASN A 58 -28.41 2.14 23.07
C ASN A 58 -27.54 0.88 23.25
N CYS A 59 -27.12 0.26 22.15
CA CYS A 59 -26.24 -0.90 22.16
C CYS A 59 -24.77 -0.48 21.99
N LYS A 60 -23.83 -1.26 22.55
CA LYS A 60 -22.39 -1.06 22.36
C LYS A 60 -21.79 -2.27 21.68
N PHE A 61 -20.97 -2.04 20.66
CA PHE A 61 -20.37 -3.10 19.87
C PHE A 61 -18.85 -3.07 19.99
N GLN A 62 -18.27 -4.20 20.40
CA GLN A 62 -16.82 -4.39 20.28
C GLN A 62 -16.44 -4.77 18.84
N ARG A 63 -17.31 -5.53 18.16
CA ARG A 63 -17.20 -5.89 16.74
C ARG A 63 -18.55 -5.73 16.07
N PHE A 64 -18.55 -5.57 14.75
CA PHE A 64 -19.77 -5.62 13.96
C PHE A 64 -20.45 -6.99 14.14
N PRO A 65 -21.77 -7.06 14.37
CA PRO A 65 -22.45 -8.30 14.69
C PRO A 65 -22.45 -9.24 13.48
N ARG A 66 -22.15 -10.51 13.70
CA ARG A 66 -22.41 -11.64 12.79
C ARG A 66 -23.50 -12.52 13.40
N GLY A 67 -24.10 -13.40 12.62
CA GLY A 67 -25.21 -14.22 13.09
C GLY A 67 -26.60 -13.65 12.81
N LEU A 68 -26.72 -12.39 12.37
CA LEU A 68 -28.04 -11.76 12.24
C LEU A 68 -28.82 -12.31 11.04
N ILE A 69 -28.14 -12.64 9.95
CA ILE A 69 -28.77 -13.16 8.74
C ILE A 69 -29.31 -14.59 8.96
N GLN A 70 -28.68 -15.37 9.84
CA GLN A 70 -29.15 -16.70 10.21
C GLN A 70 -30.45 -16.62 11.05
N VAL A 71 -30.63 -15.54 11.81
CA VAL A 71 -31.86 -15.29 12.59
C VAL A 71 -32.92 -14.63 11.72
N PHE A 72 -32.56 -13.60 10.95
CA PHE A 72 -33.42 -12.76 10.12
C PHE A 72 -32.97 -12.82 8.64
N PRO A 73 -33.33 -13.89 7.92
CA PRO A 73 -32.78 -14.17 6.59
C PRO A 73 -33.27 -13.24 5.48
N ASN A 74 -34.28 -12.40 5.72
CA ASN A 74 -34.76 -11.41 4.75
C ASN A 74 -34.33 -9.98 5.09
N LEU A 75 -33.35 -9.81 6.00
CA LEU A 75 -32.82 -8.53 6.41
C LEU A 75 -32.23 -7.76 5.21
N LYS A 76 -32.70 -6.53 5.00
CA LYS A 76 -32.24 -5.59 3.95
C LYS A 76 -31.69 -4.29 4.54
N TYR A 77 -32.14 -3.93 5.73
CA TYR A 77 -31.88 -2.63 6.33
C TYR A 77 -31.28 -2.81 7.72
N LEU A 78 -30.05 -2.35 7.92
CA LEU A 78 -29.32 -2.53 9.17
C LEU A 78 -28.80 -1.21 9.71
N ASN A 79 -29.24 -0.85 10.91
CA ASN A 79 -28.79 0.35 11.60
C ASN A 79 -28.11 0.02 12.92
N ILE A 80 -26.79 0.22 12.91
CA ILE A 80 -25.87 0.07 14.06
C ILE A 80 -25.21 1.43 14.33
N SER A 81 -25.99 2.50 14.20
CA SER A 81 -25.51 3.86 14.48
C SER A 81 -25.46 4.10 16.00
N PHE A 82 -24.73 5.11 16.45
CA PHE A 82 -24.62 5.46 17.89
C PHE A 82 -24.13 4.31 18.79
N SER A 83 -23.26 3.47 18.28
CA SER A 83 -22.97 2.14 18.83
C SER A 83 -21.53 1.97 19.34
N GLN A 84 -20.75 3.06 19.36
CA GLN A 84 -19.33 3.10 19.79
C GLN A 84 -18.42 2.15 19.00
N LEU A 85 -18.84 1.72 17.80
CA LEU A 85 -18.07 0.79 16.99
C LEU A 85 -16.80 1.48 16.46
N THR A 86 -15.64 0.85 16.65
CA THR A 86 -14.33 1.43 16.32
C THR A 86 -13.71 0.87 15.03
N TYR A 87 -14.03 -0.38 14.67
CA TYR A 87 -13.53 -1.03 13.47
C TYR A 87 -14.57 -1.97 12.87
N ILE A 88 -14.45 -2.22 11.55
CA ILE A 88 -15.22 -3.22 10.80
C ILE A 88 -14.25 -3.86 9.82
N GLU A 89 -14.22 -5.18 9.77
CA GLU A 89 -13.43 -5.92 8.79
C GLU A 89 -14.35 -6.50 7.71
N ARG A 90 -13.83 -6.72 6.50
CA ARG A 90 -14.60 -7.35 5.41
C ARG A 90 -15.27 -8.66 5.83
N ASN A 91 -14.58 -9.47 6.63
CA ASN A 91 -15.12 -10.74 7.12
C ASN A 91 -16.32 -10.57 8.08
N ASP A 92 -16.49 -9.40 8.70
CA ASP A 92 -17.70 -9.10 9.48
C ASP A 92 -18.93 -8.89 8.59
N LEU A 93 -18.72 -8.43 7.35
CA LEU A 93 -19.77 -8.06 6.41
C LEU A 93 -20.13 -9.18 5.43
N LYS A 94 -19.35 -10.27 5.40
CA LYS A 94 -19.44 -11.33 4.39
C LYS A 94 -20.81 -12.02 4.31
N GLU A 95 -21.54 -12.12 5.41
CA GLU A 95 -22.88 -12.73 5.43
C GLU A 95 -23.99 -11.77 5.00
N TYR A 96 -23.71 -10.47 4.88
CA TYR A 96 -24.68 -9.40 4.65
C TYR A 96 -24.85 -9.00 3.18
N ALA A 97 -24.58 -9.91 2.24
CA ALA A 97 -24.59 -9.64 0.79
C ALA A 97 -25.94 -9.09 0.27
N GLN A 98 -27.03 -9.40 0.98
CA GLN A 98 -28.41 -8.97 0.70
C GLN A 98 -28.78 -7.57 1.22
N LEU A 99 -27.94 -6.93 2.04
CA LEU A 99 -28.25 -5.61 2.57
C LEU A 99 -28.28 -4.56 1.46
N THR A 100 -29.27 -3.67 1.54
CA THR A 100 -29.42 -2.51 0.65
C THR A 100 -29.07 -1.21 1.38
N ASP A 101 -29.34 -1.11 2.68
CA ASP A 101 -29.09 0.11 3.44
C ASP A 101 -28.34 -0.20 4.73
N LEU A 102 -27.18 0.44 4.88
CA LEU A 102 -26.30 0.28 6.03
C LEU A 102 -26.03 1.63 6.70
N TYR A 103 -26.42 1.73 7.97
CA TYR A 103 -26.29 2.94 8.76
C TYR A 103 -25.27 2.74 9.88
N LEU A 104 -24.17 3.49 9.79
CA LEU A 104 -22.98 3.41 10.65
C LEU A 104 -22.60 4.79 11.23
N HIS A 105 -23.51 5.75 11.19
CA HIS A 105 -23.22 7.12 11.59
C HIS A 105 -23.10 7.25 13.12
N LYS A 106 -22.36 8.27 13.57
CA LYS A 106 -22.10 8.53 15.00
C LYS A 106 -21.51 7.30 15.72
N ASN A 107 -20.59 6.61 15.06
CA ASN A 107 -19.71 5.63 15.67
C ASN A 107 -18.31 6.24 15.91
N GLN A 108 -17.33 5.40 16.19
CA GLN A 108 -15.93 5.79 16.40
C GLN A 108 -15.01 5.11 15.38
N LEU A 109 -15.54 4.86 14.18
CA LEU A 109 -14.78 4.20 13.12
C LEU A 109 -13.55 5.04 12.75
N VAL A 110 -12.41 4.39 12.61
CA VAL A 110 -11.12 5.06 12.32
C VAL A 110 -10.63 4.78 10.90
N TYR A 111 -10.93 3.61 10.35
CA TYR A 111 -10.42 3.19 9.04
C TYR A 111 -11.40 2.28 8.30
N LEU A 112 -11.58 2.51 7.00
CA LEU A 112 -12.28 1.59 6.09
C LEU A 112 -11.39 1.25 4.88
N SER A 113 -11.11 -0.05 4.69
CA SER A 113 -10.28 -0.56 3.59
C SER A 113 -10.96 -0.50 2.23
N GLU A 114 -10.19 -0.56 1.14
CA GLU A 114 -10.72 -0.53 -0.22
C GLU A 114 -11.66 -1.70 -0.56
N ASP A 115 -11.56 -2.83 0.15
CA ASP A 115 -12.32 -4.05 -0.10
C ASP A 115 -13.46 -4.30 0.90
N LEU A 116 -13.68 -3.38 1.86
CA LEU A 116 -14.61 -3.58 2.96
C LEU A 116 -16.02 -3.99 2.48
N PHE A 117 -16.54 -3.32 1.45
CA PHE A 117 -17.87 -3.59 0.89
C PHE A 117 -17.85 -4.51 -0.34
N ALA A 118 -16.74 -5.21 -0.62
CA ALA A 118 -16.63 -6.05 -1.83
C ALA A 118 -17.68 -7.17 -1.89
N ASP A 119 -18.11 -7.69 -0.74
CA ASP A 119 -19.11 -8.76 -0.65
C ASP A 119 -20.55 -8.21 -0.46
N MET A 120 -20.76 -6.91 -0.64
CA MET A 120 -22.06 -6.23 -0.45
C MET A 120 -22.55 -5.50 -1.71
N PRO A 121 -22.75 -6.21 -2.84
CA PRO A 121 -23.02 -5.60 -4.15
C PRO A 121 -24.36 -4.86 -4.23
N ASN A 122 -25.32 -5.19 -3.35
CA ASN A 122 -26.67 -4.65 -3.35
C ASN A 122 -26.82 -3.33 -2.57
N LEU A 123 -25.74 -2.81 -1.97
CA LEU A 123 -25.81 -1.58 -1.20
C LEU A 123 -26.20 -0.39 -2.06
N GLU A 124 -27.27 0.27 -1.63
CA GLU A 124 -27.81 1.48 -2.24
C GLU A 124 -27.65 2.71 -1.32
N VAL A 125 -27.60 2.50 -0.01
CA VAL A 125 -27.51 3.58 0.99
C VAL A 125 -26.42 3.26 2.02
N ILE A 126 -25.49 4.20 2.20
CA ILE A 126 -24.43 4.11 3.22
C ILE A 126 -24.32 5.43 3.97
N TRP A 127 -24.52 5.39 5.28
CA TRP A 127 -24.39 6.56 6.16
C TRP A 127 -23.24 6.38 7.14
N LEU A 128 -22.23 7.23 7.03
CA LEU A 128 -21.00 7.22 7.84
C LEU A 128 -20.76 8.55 8.56
N GLN A 129 -21.69 9.51 8.50
CA GLN A 129 -21.51 10.84 9.10
C GLN A 129 -21.14 10.78 10.59
N ASN A 130 -20.36 11.75 11.05
CA ASN A 130 -19.91 11.86 12.44
C ASN A 130 -19.08 10.67 12.95
N ASN A 131 -18.20 10.10 12.11
CA ASN A 131 -17.09 9.26 12.58
C ASN A 131 -15.81 10.10 12.53
N ASN A 132 -15.60 10.94 13.53
CA ASN A 132 -14.69 12.09 13.41
C ASN A 132 -13.29 11.75 12.87
N ASN A 133 -12.69 10.62 13.25
CA ASN A 133 -11.33 10.25 12.80
C ASN A 133 -11.30 9.28 11.61
N LEU A 134 -12.43 9.07 10.94
CA LEU A 134 -12.56 8.08 9.88
C LEU A 134 -11.75 8.45 8.65
N LEU A 135 -10.78 7.61 8.33
CA LEU A 135 -10.15 7.58 7.03
C LEU A 135 -10.80 6.50 6.16
N ILE A 136 -11.05 6.84 4.90
CA ILE A 136 -11.72 5.96 3.95
C ILE A 136 -10.80 5.80 2.74
N GLU A 137 -10.50 4.56 2.36
CA GLU A 137 -9.77 4.31 1.13
C GLU A 137 -10.57 4.74 -0.12
N PRO A 138 -9.93 5.37 -1.12
CA PRO A 138 -10.66 5.99 -2.23
C PRO A 138 -11.47 5.00 -3.08
N LYS A 139 -11.02 3.74 -3.15
CA LYS A 139 -11.63 2.69 -3.99
C LYS A 139 -12.76 1.91 -3.32
N ILE A 140 -13.07 2.19 -2.06
CA ILE A 140 -14.09 1.45 -1.27
C ILE A 140 -15.48 1.39 -1.94
N PHE A 141 -15.82 2.38 -2.78
CA PHE A 141 -17.11 2.48 -3.46
C PHE A 141 -17.05 2.07 -4.94
N ASN A 142 -15.98 1.40 -5.40
CA ASN A 142 -15.86 1.03 -6.81
C ASN A 142 -16.80 -0.10 -7.22
N ASN A 143 -17.06 -1.04 -6.32
CA ASN A 143 -17.91 -2.20 -6.60
C ASN A 143 -19.39 -1.97 -6.26
N LEU A 144 -19.75 -0.79 -5.74
CA LEU A 144 -21.11 -0.46 -5.33
C LEU A 144 -21.89 0.22 -6.47
N VAL A 145 -22.19 -0.55 -7.51
CA VAL A 145 -22.85 -0.05 -8.73
C VAL A 145 -24.29 0.45 -8.49
N HIS A 146 -24.92 0.03 -7.40
CA HIS A 146 -26.28 0.43 -7.03
C HIS A 146 -26.32 1.56 -5.99
N LEU A 147 -25.17 2.11 -5.58
CA LEU A 147 -25.10 3.15 -4.55
C LEU A 147 -25.77 4.45 -5.03
N LYS A 148 -26.85 4.84 -4.36
CA LYS A 148 -27.65 6.05 -4.66
C LYS A 148 -27.43 7.14 -3.63
N ASN A 149 -27.27 6.77 -2.37
CA ASN A 149 -27.21 7.72 -1.26
C ASN A 149 -26.00 7.42 -0.38
N LEU A 150 -25.06 8.37 -0.35
CA LEU A 150 -23.87 8.30 0.48
C LEU A 150 -23.80 9.55 1.36
N SER A 151 -23.64 9.35 2.67
CA SER A 151 -23.48 10.45 3.63
C SER A 151 -22.15 10.31 4.35
N LEU A 152 -21.22 11.22 4.03
CA LEU A 152 -19.89 11.36 4.64
C LEU A 152 -19.71 12.70 5.35
N SER A 153 -20.79 13.43 5.67
CA SER A 153 -20.66 14.74 6.33
C SER A 153 -20.02 14.61 7.72
N ASN A 154 -19.41 15.69 8.21
CA ASN A 154 -18.79 15.77 9.54
C ASN A 154 -17.77 14.65 9.84
N GLN A 155 -16.95 14.25 8.86
CA GLN A 155 -15.66 13.65 9.19
C GLN A 155 -14.64 14.77 9.41
N PHE A 156 -13.63 14.56 10.26
CA PHE A 156 -12.56 15.54 10.48
C PHE A 156 -11.92 15.97 9.15
N TYR A 157 -11.62 15.02 8.27
CA TYR A 157 -10.99 15.30 6.98
C TYR A 157 -11.91 16.00 5.97
N PHE A 158 -13.23 15.77 6.03
CA PHE A 158 -14.20 16.45 5.18
C PHE A 158 -14.54 17.86 5.67
N ASN A 159 -14.38 18.14 6.96
CA ASN A 159 -14.57 19.49 7.53
C ASN A 159 -13.47 20.48 7.10
N ILE A 160 -12.33 19.97 6.63
CA ILE A 160 -11.24 20.77 6.05
C ILE A 160 -11.60 21.26 4.64
N LEU A 161 -12.61 20.68 3.99
CA LEU A 161 -13.09 21.16 2.70
C LEU A 161 -13.89 22.47 2.84
N PRO A 162 -13.74 23.43 1.89
CA PRO A 162 -14.49 24.68 1.89
C PRO A 162 -16.01 24.46 2.00
N SER A 163 -16.70 25.34 2.74
CA SER A 163 -18.15 25.25 3.02
C SER A 163 -19.04 25.12 1.77
N ALA A 164 -18.61 25.69 0.65
CA ALA A 164 -19.28 25.58 -0.66
C ALA A 164 -19.41 24.13 -1.17
N ASN A 165 -18.62 23.19 -0.66
CA ASN A 165 -18.62 21.78 -1.07
C ASN A 165 -19.42 20.85 -0.14
N ARG A 166 -20.11 21.38 0.90
CA ARG A 166 -20.83 20.56 1.89
C ARG A 166 -22.25 20.13 1.47
N GLY A 167 -22.72 20.53 0.28
CA GLY A 167 -23.99 20.06 -0.31
C GLY A 167 -23.92 18.63 -0.87
N LYS A 168 -25.01 18.12 -1.47
CA LYS A 168 -25.04 16.81 -2.17
C LYS A 168 -23.93 16.77 -3.24
N MET A 169 -22.80 16.15 -2.92
CA MET A 169 -21.73 15.88 -3.87
C MET A 169 -22.06 14.63 -4.69
N SER A 170 -21.78 14.64 -5.99
CA SER A 170 -21.88 13.43 -6.81
C SER A 170 -20.88 12.38 -6.31
N LEU A 171 -21.17 11.09 -6.51
CA LEU A 171 -20.26 10.01 -6.09
C LEU A 171 -18.85 10.18 -6.69
N ASN A 172 -18.76 10.64 -7.94
CA ASN A 172 -17.48 10.92 -8.59
C ASN A 172 -16.71 12.04 -7.88
N ARG A 173 -17.42 13.11 -7.46
CA ARG A 173 -16.81 14.19 -6.68
C ARG A 173 -16.33 13.70 -5.31
N ILE A 174 -17.11 12.84 -4.64
CA ILE A 174 -16.73 12.22 -3.37
C ILE A 174 -15.47 11.36 -3.53
N LYS A 175 -15.42 10.51 -4.57
CA LYS A 175 -14.24 9.68 -4.87
C LYS A 175 -13.00 10.54 -5.10
N TYR A 176 -13.13 11.64 -5.83
CA TYR A 176 -12.03 12.59 -6.06
C TYR A 176 -11.51 13.23 -4.76
N GLU A 177 -12.41 13.72 -3.90
CA GLU A 177 -12.00 14.33 -2.62
C GLU A 177 -11.40 13.29 -1.66
N LEU A 178 -11.93 12.06 -1.64
CA LEU A 178 -11.35 10.95 -0.88
C LEU A 178 -9.93 10.63 -1.35
N GLN A 179 -9.70 10.58 -2.66
CA GLN A 179 -8.36 10.37 -3.22
C GLN A 179 -7.38 11.43 -2.69
N LYS A 180 -7.75 12.71 -2.78
CA LYS A 180 -6.92 13.81 -2.32
C LYS A 180 -6.63 13.76 -0.81
N ILE A 181 -7.65 13.45 0.01
CA ILE A 181 -7.49 13.32 1.46
C ILE A 181 -6.57 12.14 1.79
N TYR A 182 -6.82 10.98 1.18
CA TYR A 182 -6.07 9.76 1.44
C TYR A 182 -4.59 9.91 1.05
N GLU A 183 -4.31 10.48 -0.13
CA GLU A 183 -2.95 10.72 -0.63
C GLU A 183 -2.10 11.58 0.32
N ASN A 184 -2.73 12.54 1.00
CA ASN A 184 -2.06 13.45 1.93
C ASN A 184 -2.16 12.98 3.40
N SER A 185 -2.75 11.82 3.67
CA SER A 185 -2.97 11.34 5.04
C SER A 185 -1.69 10.72 5.64
N PRO A 186 -1.38 10.96 6.93
CA PRO A 186 -0.31 10.26 7.64
C PRO A 186 -0.50 8.73 7.67
N MET A 187 -1.76 8.29 7.67
CA MET A 187 -2.12 6.88 7.69
C MET A 187 -1.74 6.16 6.39
N LYS A 188 -1.84 6.80 5.21
CA LYS A 188 -1.32 6.22 3.96
C LYS A 188 0.18 5.93 4.09
N LYS A 189 0.96 6.90 4.58
CA LYS A 189 2.40 6.70 4.84
C LYS A 189 2.65 5.58 5.86
N PHE A 190 1.84 5.50 6.90
CA PHE A 190 1.91 4.44 7.91
C PHE A 190 1.57 3.06 7.34
N LEU A 191 0.52 2.92 6.51
CA LEU A 191 0.14 1.66 5.87
C LEU A 191 1.17 1.22 4.83
N GLU A 192 1.69 2.16 4.04
CA GLU A 192 2.80 1.93 3.11
C GLU A 192 4.07 1.48 3.85
N ALA A 193 4.32 1.98 5.07
CA ALA A 193 5.39 1.52 5.92
C ALA A 193 5.08 0.15 6.56
N LYS A 194 3.87 -0.07 7.09
CA LYS A 194 3.50 -1.29 7.82
C LYS A 194 3.41 -2.52 6.91
N LEU A 195 2.82 -2.40 5.72
CA LEU A 195 2.77 -3.48 4.72
C LEU A 195 4.16 -3.86 4.21
N LYS A 196 5.12 -2.94 4.30
CA LYS A 196 6.53 -3.21 3.98
C LYS A 196 7.31 -3.82 5.14
N ASN A 197 6.82 -3.79 6.37
CA ASN A 197 7.67 -4.05 7.53
C ASN A 197 7.45 -5.42 8.17
N GLU A 198 6.24 -5.88 8.54
CA GLU A 198 6.13 -7.12 9.36
C GLU A 198 6.71 -8.37 8.68
N PHE A 199 6.31 -8.69 7.44
CA PHE A 199 6.87 -9.84 6.73
C PHE A 199 8.35 -9.67 6.34
N PHE A 200 8.77 -8.48 5.92
CA PHE A 200 10.17 -8.24 5.57
C PHE A 200 11.08 -8.22 6.80
N ASP A 201 10.58 -7.75 7.94
CA ASP A 201 11.26 -7.82 9.23
C ASP A 201 11.37 -9.27 9.68
N ASP A 202 10.34 -10.10 9.49
CA ASP A 202 10.42 -11.55 9.74
C ASP A 202 11.49 -12.22 8.86
N ILE A 203 11.57 -11.88 7.57
CA ILE A 203 12.60 -12.39 6.65
C ILE A 203 14.00 -11.84 7.00
N LYS A 204 14.10 -10.57 7.38
CA LYS A 204 15.33 -9.92 7.86
C LYS A 204 15.80 -10.52 9.18
N ASN A 205 14.88 -10.95 10.04
CA ASN A 205 15.20 -11.67 11.26
C ASN A 205 15.56 -13.14 10.97
N ALA A 206 14.97 -13.77 9.96
CA ALA A 206 15.29 -15.14 9.57
C ALA A 206 16.77 -15.31 9.20
N ILE A 207 17.42 -14.31 8.57
CA ILE A 207 18.87 -14.39 8.28
C ILE A 207 19.74 -14.48 9.53
N ARG A 208 19.23 -14.05 10.70
CA ARG A 208 19.93 -14.11 11.99
C ARG A 208 19.69 -15.44 12.72
N ASN A 209 18.65 -16.19 12.34
CA ASN A 209 18.37 -17.50 12.89
C ASN A 209 19.13 -18.57 12.10
N ASP A 210 20.05 -19.27 12.77
CA ASP A 210 20.87 -20.29 12.12
C ASP A 210 20.15 -21.64 11.91
N ASP A 211 19.05 -21.90 12.63
CA ASP A 211 18.41 -23.22 12.69
C ASP A 211 17.77 -23.67 11.36
N LEU A 212 17.34 -22.71 10.53
CA LEU A 212 16.61 -22.96 9.28
C LEU A 212 17.45 -22.77 8.02
N LYS A 213 18.74 -22.46 8.17
CA LYS A 213 19.65 -22.25 7.03
C LYS A 213 20.00 -23.60 6.41
N ASP A 214 19.65 -23.76 5.14
CA ASP A 214 19.75 -25.03 4.40
C ASP A 214 20.80 -24.99 3.27
N PHE A 215 21.59 -23.90 3.20
CA PHE A 215 22.61 -23.70 2.19
C PHE A 215 23.77 -22.84 2.67
N THR A 216 24.98 -23.15 2.17
CA THR A 216 26.20 -22.39 2.45
C THR A 216 26.85 -21.96 1.14
N ILE A 217 27.16 -20.67 1.02
CA ILE A 217 27.90 -20.08 -0.08
C ILE A 217 29.32 -19.80 0.39
N ASN A 218 30.31 -20.30 -0.34
CA ASN A 218 31.71 -20.03 -0.06
C ASN A 218 32.20 -18.85 -0.91
N VAL A 219 32.62 -17.77 -0.27
CA VAL A 219 33.20 -16.58 -0.93
C VAL A 219 34.59 -16.32 -0.37
N ARG A 220 35.60 -16.69 -1.16
CA ARG A 220 37.01 -16.72 -0.74
C ARG A 220 37.16 -17.53 0.57
N THR A 221 37.58 -16.89 1.65
CA THR A 221 37.79 -17.49 2.98
C THR A 221 36.56 -17.40 3.88
N ARG A 222 35.48 -16.72 3.48
CA ARG A 222 34.28 -16.55 4.29
C ARG A 222 33.14 -17.41 3.79
N GLN A 223 32.35 -17.93 4.73
CA GLN A 223 31.16 -18.72 4.47
C GLN A 223 29.91 -17.91 4.79
N PHE A 224 28.91 -17.99 3.92
CA PHE A 224 27.63 -17.30 4.05
C PHE A 224 26.52 -18.34 4.07
N LYS A 225 25.93 -18.57 5.25
CA LYS A 225 24.80 -19.49 5.41
C LYS A 225 23.49 -18.76 5.16
N GLY A 226 22.59 -19.37 4.39
CA GLY A 226 21.30 -18.78 4.03
C GLY A 226 20.23 -19.81 3.66
N HIS A 227 19.12 -19.32 3.12
CA HIS A 227 17.93 -20.11 2.81
C HIS A 227 17.76 -20.25 1.28
N LYS A 228 17.68 -21.49 0.78
CA LYS A 228 17.54 -21.79 -0.66
C LYS A 228 16.33 -21.11 -1.27
N PHE A 229 15.19 -21.10 -0.56
CA PHE A 229 13.96 -20.51 -1.10
C PHE A 229 14.10 -19.00 -1.37
N ILE A 230 14.74 -18.26 -0.45
CA ILE A 230 14.96 -16.81 -0.61
C ILE A 230 15.96 -16.58 -1.73
N LEU A 231 17.09 -17.28 -1.69
CA LEU A 231 18.14 -17.15 -2.71
C LEU A 231 17.61 -17.45 -4.12
N ALA A 232 16.86 -18.54 -4.30
CA ALA A 232 16.25 -18.89 -5.59
C ALA A 232 15.17 -17.90 -6.03
N SER A 233 14.36 -17.40 -5.10
CA SER A 233 13.30 -16.42 -5.43
C SER A 233 13.88 -15.08 -5.89
N ARG A 234 15.11 -14.76 -5.48
CA ARG A 234 15.75 -13.45 -5.69
C ARG A 234 16.85 -13.48 -6.76
N SER A 235 17.35 -14.66 -7.10
CA SER A 235 18.40 -14.88 -8.10
C SER A 235 18.05 -16.05 -8.99
N GLN A 236 18.01 -15.77 -10.30
CA GLN A 236 17.79 -16.83 -11.30
C GLN A 236 18.92 -17.87 -11.27
N VAL A 237 20.15 -17.46 -10.98
CA VAL A 237 21.30 -18.37 -10.89
C VAL A 237 21.13 -19.36 -9.74
N PHE A 238 20.76 -18.89 -8.55
CA PHE A 238 20.48 -19.80 -7.42
C PHE A 238 19.29 -20.73 -7.70
N ALA A 239 18.23 -20.24 -8.34
CA ALA A 239 17.10 -21.08 -8.74
C ALA A 239 17.54 -22.20 -9.71
N GLU A 240 18.37 -21.90 -10.70
CA GLU A 240 18.91 -22.87 -11.65
C GLU A 240 19.84 -23.88 -10.96
N ILE A 241 20.65 -23.46 -9.99
CA ILE A 241 21.53 -24.35 -9.22
C ILE A 241 20.70 -25.34 -8.40
N PHE A 242 19.72 -24.87 -7.62
CA PHE A 242 18.95 -25.73 -6.73
C PHE A 242 18.00 -26.66 -7.47
N LYS A 243 17.49 -26.24 -8.63
CA LYS A 243 16.64 -27.10 -9.46
C LYS A 243 17.39 -28.30 -10.04
N ASN A 244 18.69 -28.15 -10.33
CA ASN A 244 19.48 -29.16 -11.02
C ASN A 244 20.26 -30.09 -10.07
N ASN A 245 20.02 -30.03 -8.74
CA ASN A 245 20.77 -30.77 -7.72
C ASN A 245 22.30 -30.67 -7.89
N LYS A 246 22.81 -29.55 -8.41
CA LYS A 246 24.25 -29.32 -8.50
C LYS A 246 24.73 -28.79 -7.16
N ASP A 247 25.82 -29.36 -6.65
CA ASP A 247 26.46 -28.90 -5.42
C ASP A 247 26.82 -27.41 -5.52
N ALA A 248 26.48 -26.69 -4.44
CA ALA A 248 26.82 -25.29 -4.17
C ALA A 248 28.28 -24.95 -4.48
N ASP A 249 29.15 -25.94 -4.29
CA ASP A 249 30.60 -25.86 -4.37
C ASP A 249 31.10 -25.45 -5.76
N ASN A 250 30.22 -25.48 -6.77
CA ASN A 250 30.53 -25.01 -8.12
C ASN A 250 30.26 -23.51 -8.35
N LEU A 251 29.62 -22.78 -7.42
CA LEU A 251 29.45 -21.33 -7.56
C LEU A 251 30.77 -20.61 -7.21
N LYS A 252 31.66 -20.52 -8.20
CA LYS A 252 32.89 -19.74 -8.10
C LYS A 252 32.60 -18.25 -8.34
N LEU A 253 32.31 -17.53 -7.27
CA LEU A 253 32.33 -16.05 -7.26
C LEU A 253 33.78 -15.56 -7.26
N ASN A 254 34.48 -15.81 -8.36
CA ASN A 254 35.85 -15.34 -8.55
C ASN A 254 35.84 -13.81 -8.60
N ASN A 255 36.82 -13.18 -7.93
CA ASN A 255 37.02 -11.72 -7.87
C ASN A 255 36.00 -10.91 -7.07
N VAL A 256 35.22 -11.52 -6.17
CA VAL A 256 34.32 -10.79 -5.26
C VAL A 256 34.94 -10.67 -3.86
N SER A 257 34.98 -9.46 -3.29
CA SER A 257 35.35 -9.24 -1.89
C SER A 257 34.22 -9.76 -0.97
N PRO A 258 34.54 -10.48 0.13
CA PRO A 258 33.53 -10.92 1.09
C PRO A 258 32.72 -9.77 1.70
N GLU A 259 33.30 -8.58 1.83
CA GLU A 259 32.66 -7.38 2.36
C GLU A 259 31.59 -6.88 1.39
N VAL A 260 31.91 -6.80 0.10
CA VAL A 260 30.93 -6.44 -0.93
C VAL A 260 29.86 -7.52 -1.07
N PHE A 261 30.23 -8.80 -0.97
CA PHE A 261 29.25 -9.88 -1.01
C PHE A 261 28.30 -9.85 0.17
N GLN A 262 28.75 -9.47 1.38
CA GLN A 262 27.87 -9.29 2.53
C GLN A 262 26.76 -8.28 2.22
N ILE A 263 27.07 -7.16 1.57
CA ILE A 263 26.07 -6.15 1.19
C ILE A 263 25.05 -6.74 0.21
N VAL A 264 25.51 -7.45 -0.82
CA VAL A 264 24.63 -8.13 -1.78
C VAL A 264 23.77 -9.19 -1.08
N PHE A 265 24.37 -9.93 -0.15
CA PHE A 265 23.71 -10.97 0.61
C PHE A 265 22.63 -10.39 1.53
N ASP A 266 22.91 -9.30 2.23
CA ASP A 266 21.93 -8.61 3.07
C ASP A 266 20.79 -8.04 2.22
N PHE A 267 21.11 -7.42 1.08
CA PHE A 267 20.11 -6.90 0.15
C PHE A 267 19.13 -7.99 -0.35
N ILE A 268 19.58 -9.23 -0.52
CA ILE A 268 18.70 -10.34 -0.93
C ILE A 268 17.54 -10.52 0.06
N TYR A 269 17.79 -10.29 1.35
CA TYR A 269 16.82 -10.46 2.43
C TYR A 269 16.06 -9.16 2.76
N THR A 270 16.74 -8.02 2.73
CA THR A 270 16.18 -6.75 3.19
C THR A 270 15.63 -5.88 2.07
N ASN A 271 16.11 -6.07 0.84
CA ASN A 271 15.92 -5.15 -0.28
C ASN A 271 16.40 -3.72 0.02
N GLU A 272 17.35 -3.58 0.95
CA GLU A 272 17.96 -2.31 1.36
C GLU A 272 19.44 -2.28 0.99
N LEU A 273 19.90 -1.18 0.39
CA LEU A 273 21.33 -0.89 0.25
C LEU A 273 21.72 0.19 1.27
N PRO A 274 22.89 0.07 1.93
CA PRO A 274 23.44 1.17 2.71
C PRO A 274 23.89 2.31 1.78
N ASN A 275 24.29 3.44 2.36
CA ASN A 275 24.98 4.49 1.60
C ASN A 275 26.37 3.99 1.20
N LEU A 276 26.70 4.05 -0.09
CA LEU A 276 27.88 3.43 -0.68
C LEU A 276 28.55 4.40 -1.65
N ASP A 277 29.86 4.30 -1.74
CA ASP A 277 30.63 5.01 -2.77
C ASP A 277 30.44 4.39 -4.16
N GLU A 278 30.83 5.16 -5.18
CA GLU A 278 30.74 4.77 -6.59
C GLU A 278 31.45 3.46 -6.90
N ASP A 279 32.65 3.24 -6.35
CA ASP A 279 33.47 2.07 -6.64
C ASP A 279 32.88 0.79 -6.05
N THR A 280 32.25 0.89 -4.88
CA THR A 280 31.52 -0.21 -4.25
C THR A 280 30.25 -0.54 -5.05
N LEU A 281 29.50 0.46 -5.51
CA LEU A 281 28.34 0.24 -6.38
C LEU A 281 28.72 -0.44 -7.70
N VAL A 282 29.86 -0.09 -8.31
CA VAL A 282 30.39 -0.76 -9.51
C VAL A 282 30.75 -2.23 -9.25
N GLN A 283 31.25 -2.56 -8.05
CA GLN A 283 31.46 -3.96 -7.68
C GLN A 283 30.13 -4.69 -7.48
N ILE A 284 29.17 -4.08 -6.79
CA ILE A 284 27.83 -4.65 -6.55
C ILE A 284 27.12 -4.93 -7.87
N ILE A 285 27.16 -4.03 -8.85
CA ILE A 285 26.47 -4.25 -10.14
C ILE A 285 27.08 -5.41 -10.93
N THR A 286 28.39 -5.61 -10.80
CA THR A 286 29.08 -6.76 -11.40
C THR A 286 28.54 -8.06 -10.80
N ILE A 287 28.38 -8.10 -9.47
CA ILE A 287 27.84 -9.27 -8.74
C ILE A 287 26.36 -9.46 -9.04
N SER A 288 25.57 -8.39 -9.10
CA SER A 288 24.13 -8.47 -9.36
C SER A 288 23.85 -9.08 -10.73
N GLU A 289 24.62 -8.71 -11.75
CA GLU A 289 24.54 -9.31 -13.08
C GLU A 289 25.04 -10.76 -13.10
N GLN A 290 26.15 -11.05 -12.42
CA GLN A 290 26.67 -12.42 -12.31
C GLN A 290 25.66 -13.36 -11.63
N LEU A 291 24.94 -12.88 -10.61
CA LEU A 291 23.90 -13.62 -9.91
C LEU A 291 22.50 -13.45 -10.52
N LYS A 292 22.36 -12.64 -11.58
CA LYS A 292 21.08 -12.29 -12.24
C LYS A 292 20.01 -11.79 -11.25
N ILE A 293 20.38 -10.91 -10.32
CA ILE A 293 19.49 -10.26 -9.34
C ILE A 293 18.97 -8.95 -9.92
N LYS A 294 17.95 -9.03 -10.79
CA LYS A 294 17.44 -7.88 -11.59
C LYS A 294 17.07 -6.65 -10.78
N ILE A 295 16.45 -6.85 -9.61
CA ILE A 295 16.00 -5.77 -8.73
C ILE A 295 17.17 -5.03 -8.08
N LEU A 296 18.28 -5.72 -7.81
CA LEU A 296 19.52 -5.12 -7.32
C LEU A 296 20.19 -4.31 -8.42
N THR A 297 20.31 -4.86 -9.63
CA THR A 297 20.84 -4.12 -10.80
C THR A 297 20.06 -2.81 -11.00
N LYS A 298 18.73 -2.84 -10.88
CA LYS A 298 17.89 -1.65 -11.01
C LYS A 298 18.15 -0.63 -9.88
N HIS A 299 18.25 -1.06 -8.62
CA HIS A 299 18.56 -0.15 -7.51
C HIS A 299 19.93 0.50 -7.68
N VAL A 300 20.95 -0.27 -8.05
CA VAL A 300 22.30 0.25 -8.27
C VAL A 300 22.33 1.22 -9.46
N GLU A 301 21.58 0.95 -10.53
CA GLU A 301 21.42 1.91 -11.63
C GLU A 301 20.82 3.24 -11.15
N GLU A 302 19.84 3.20 -10.25
CA GLU A 302 19.19 4.39 -9.68
C GLU A 302 20.14 5.18 -8.78
N GLU A 303 20.95 4.53 -7.95
CA GLU A 303 21.99 5.20 -7.14
C GLU A 303 23.08 5.83 -8.03
N LEU A 304 23.59 5.09 -9.02
CA LEU A 304 24.61 5.60 -9.94
C LEU A 304 24.12 6.77 -10.79
N LEU A 305 22.83 6.78 -11.17
CA LEU A 305 22.21 7.90 -11.87
C LEU A 305 22.28 9.21 -11.07
N MET A 306 22.13 9.12 -9.75
CA MET A 306 22.21 10.28 -8.85
C MET A 306 23.64 10.79 -8.67
N MET A 307 24.64 9.96 -9.00
CA MET A 307 26.07 10.29 -8.89
C MET A 307 26.68 10.81 -10.20
N VAL A 308 25.95 10.81 -11.32
CA VAL A 308 26.47 11.28 -12.61
C VAL A 308 26.84 12.75 -12.55
N ASN A 309 28.07 13.07 -12.93
CA ASN A 309 28.61 14.42 -13.02
C ASN A 309 29.60 14.52 -14.20
N THR A 310 30.14 15.72 -14.43
CA THR A 310 31.04 15.99 -15.56
C THR A 310 32.36 15.21 -15.50
N GLU A 311 32.83 14.83 -14.31
CA GLU A 311 34.09 14.11 -14.11
C GLU A 311 33.93 12.61 -14.37
N ASN A 312 32.80 12.01 -13.94
CA ASN A 312 32.57 10.57 -14.04
C ASN A 312 31.69 10.14 -15.24
N VAL A 313 31.11 11.06 -16.00
CA VAL A 313 30.16 10.75 -17.09
C VAL A 313 30.70 9.73 -18.10
N SER A 314 31.99 9.78 -18.41
CA SER A 314 32.63 8.83 -19.33
C SER A 314 32.78 7.42 -18.73
N LYS A 315 33.03 7.31 -17.42
CA LYS A 315 33.07 6.04 -16.69
C LYS A 315 31.65 5.45 -16.61
N MET A 316 30.65 6.26 -16.30
CA MET A 316 29.24 5.86 -16.22
C MET A 316 28.69 5.37 -17.56
N LEU A 317 29.04 6.03 -18.66
CA LEU A 317 28.64 5.58 -19.99
C LEU A 317 29.22 4.20 -20.31
N LYS A 318 30.53 3.99 -20.11
CA LYS A 318 31.17 2.68 -20.33
C LYS A 318 30.54 1.59 -19.46
N LEU A 319 30.24 1.91 -18.20
CA LEU A 319 29.59 0.99 -17.26
C LEU A 319 28.18 0.62 -17.75
N SER A 320 27.41 1.62 -18.17
CA SER A 320 26.05 1.42 -18.68
C SER A 320 26.01 0.56 -19.94
N GLU A 321 27.01 0.66 -20.81
CA GLU A 321 27.12 -0.17 -22.00
C GLU A 321 27.51 -1.60 -21.65
N LYS A 322 28.47 -1.77 -20.73
CA LYS A 322 28.93 -3.08 -20.26
C LYS A 322 27.79 -3.90 -19.65
N PHE A 323 26.90 -3.27 -18.88
CA PHE A 323 25.82 -3.93 -18.15
C PHE A 323 24.42 -3.66 -18.73
N ASN A 324 24.33 -3.04 -19.91
CA ASN A 324 23.07 -2.71 -20.59
C ASN A 324 22.07 -1.90 -19.73
N LEU A 325 22.57 -0.92 -18.99
CA LEU A 325 21.81 -0.05 -18.08
C LEU A 325 21.19 1.10 -18.88
N LYS A 326 19.93 0.94 -19.29
CA LYS A 326 19.28 1.84 -20.25
C LYS A 326 19.15 3.26 -19.75
N LYS A 327 18.74 3.45 -18.49
CA LYS A 327 18.53 4.79 -17.93
C LYS A 327 19.87 5.50 -17.74
N LEU A 328 20.86 4.79 -17.19
CA LEU A 328 22.20 5.34 -17.01
C LEU A 328 22.83 5.71 -18.36
N LYS A 329 22.69 4.84 -19.37
CA LYS A 329 23.20 5.10 -20.72
C LYS A 329 22.60 6.37 -21.31
N GLN A 330 21.28 6.54 -21.21
CA GLN A 330 20.59 7.71 -21.74
C GLN A 330 21.08 8.99 -21.06
N LYS A 331 21.15 9.00 -19.73
CA LYS A 331 21.61 10.16 -18.94
C LYS A 331 23.07 10.49 -19.24
N SER A 332 23.96 9.50 -19.19
CA SER A 332 25.39 9.71 -19.43
C SER A 332 25.70 10.12 -20.88
N THR A 333 24.90 9.69 -21.87
CA THR A 333 25.07 10.16 -23.26
C THR A 333 24.69 11.64 -23.38
N SER A 334 23.52 12.01 -22.86
CA SER A 334 23.03 13.39 -22.88
C SER A 334 24.01 14.35 -22.18
N ASP A 335 24.47 14.00 -20.98
CA ASP A 335 25.36 14.86 -20.20
C ASP A 335 26.74 14.98 -20.87
N ARG A 336 27.23 13.90 -21.48
CA ARG A 336 28.50 13.93 -22.23
C ARG A 336 28.42 14.84 -23.46
N GLU A 337 27.29 14.85 -24.17
CA GLU A 337 27.06 15.76 -25.29
C GLU A 337 27.01 17.22 -24.84
N GLN A 338 26.35 17.50 -23.71
CA GLN A 338 26.33 18.85 -23.12
C GLN A 338 27.73 19.33 -22.75
N VAL A 339 28.55 18.49 -22.11
CA VAL A 339 29.95 18.82 -21.80
C VAL A 339 30.75 19.08 -23.06
N ARG A 340 30.54 18.30 -24.13
CA ARG A 340 31.22 18.52 -25.42
C ARG A 340 30.87 19.88 -26.02
N MET A 341 29.57 20.23 -26.05
CA MET A 341 29.11 21.53 -26.57
C MET A 341 29.67 22.70 -25.75
N LEU A 342 29.66 22.60 -24.42
CA LEU A 342 30.22 23.62 -23.53
C LEU A 342 31.73 23.84 -23.77
N ASN A 343 32.49 22.77 -24.02
CA ASN A 343 33.91 22.87 -24.33
C ASN A 343 34.15 23.54 -25.70
N GLU A 344 33.36 23.18 -26.72
CA GLU A 344 33.43 23.81 -28.05
C GLU A 344 33.13 25.32 -27.98
N ASP A 345 32.11 25.72 -27.22
CA ASP A 345 31.75 27.13 -27.00
C ASP A 345 32.84 27.88 -26.23
N THR A 346 33.44 27.23 -25.22
CA THR A 346 34.54 27.82 -24.43
C THR A 346 35.77 28.06 -25.30
N GLU A 347 36.15 27.10 -26.14
CA GLU A 347 37.27 27.26 -27.09
C GLU A 347 37.02 28.39 -28.09
N LYS A 348 35.77 28.51 -28.57
CA LYS A 348 35.37 29.60 -29.48
C LYS A 348 35.50 30.96 -28.81
N MET A 349 34.97 31.11 -27.58
CA MET A 349 35.10 32.35 -26.82
C MET A 349 36.56 32.72 -26.52
N GLN A 350 37.40 31.73 -26.19
CA GLN A 350 38.83 31.97 -25.96
C GLN A 350 39.55 32.49 -27.22
N LYS A 351 39.22 31.94 -28.40
CA LYS A 351 39.76 32.42 -29.69
C LYS A 351 39.32 33.86 -29.98
N GLU A 352 38.05 34.19 -29.76
CA GLU A 352 37.52 35.54 -29.93
C GLU A 352 38.19 36.54 -28.97
N LEU A 353 38.37 36.17 -27.70
CA LEU A 353 39.06 36.99 -26.71
C LEU A 353 40.52 37.26 -27.10
N MET A 354 41.24 36.24 -27.59
CA MET A 354 42.60 36.41 -28.11
C MET A 354 42.65 37.35 -29.31
N ALA A 355 41.66 37.29 -30.21
CA ALA A 355 41.57 38.19 -31.35
C ALA A 355 41.36 39.65 -30.90
N ILE A 356 40.46 39.87 -29.93
CA ILE A 356 40.20 41.20 -29.36
C ILE A 356 41.45 41.76 -28.68
N LYS A 357 42.14 40.97 -27.84
CA LYS A 357 43.40 41.37 -27.20
C LYS A 357 44.45 41.83 -28.21
N LYS A 358 44.65 41.05 -29.29
CA LYS A 358 45.55 41.42 -30.39
C LYS A 358 45.15 42.72 -31.10
N MET A 359 43.85 43.00 -31.23
CA MET A 359 43.37 44.25 -31.83
C MET A 359 43.62 45.46 -30.91
N LEU A 360 43.46 45.31 -29.60
CA LEU A 360 43.73 46.36 -28.61
C LEU A 360 45.22 46.70 -28.54
N GLU A 361 46.10 45.68 -28.48
CA GLU A 361 47.56 45.87 -28.49
C GLU A 361 48.04 46.59 -29.77
N LYS A 362 47.39 46.36 -30.91
CA LYS A 362 47.68 47.06 -32.17
C LYS A 362 47.20 48.52 -32.16
N LYS A 363 46.17 48.85 -31.40
CA LYS A 363 45.66 50.23 -31.24
C LYS A 363 46.50 51.05 -30.26
N GLU A 364 47.10 50.44 -29.24
CA GLU A 364 48.00 51.13 -28.31
C GLU A 364 49.39 51.44 -28.89
N LYS A 365 49.77 50.76 -29.98
CA LYS A 365 51.04 50.97 -30.70
C LYS A 365 50.95 51.95 -31.88
N LYS A 366 49.78 52.56 -32.10
CA LYS A 366 49.53 53.62 -33.08
C LYS A 366 49.12 54.89 -32.34
#